data_AF-A0A5E4UKW7-F1
#
_entry.id   AF-A0A5E4UKW7-F1
#
_cell.length_a   1.000
_cell.length_b   1.000
_cell.length_c   1.000
_cell.angle_alpha   90.00
_cell.angle_beta   90.00
_cell.angle_gamma   90.00
#
_symmetry.space_group_name_H-M   'P 1'
#
loop_
_entity.id
_entity.type
_entity.pdbx_description
1 polymer ?
#
loop_
_entity_poly.entity_id
_entity_poly.type
_entity_poly.pdbx_seq_one_letter_code
_entity_poly.pdbx_strand_id
1 'polypeptide(L)'
;MIVCVCKSVSDRQIKACLDAGATTMEDLQIDLGVALCCGKCGPYVQEMVTGATPCCGRSCGGCCQSAHVETTQVEVVMVRQELALAA
;
A
#
# COMPACT_ATOMS: atom_id res chain seq x y z
N MET A 1 -4.49 -7.42 -9.88
CA MET A 1 -3.70 -7.32 -11.14
C MET A 1 -2.22 -7.49 -10.84
N ILE A 2 -1.37 -7.79 -11.83
CA ILE A 2 0.10 -7.72 -11.64
C ILE A 2 0.51 -6.24 -11.67
N VAL A 3 1.25 -5.83 -10.64
CA VAL A 3 1.74 -4.45 -10.45
C VAL A 3 3.23 -4.36 -10.76
N CYS A 4 4.04 -5.31 -10.26
CA CYS A 4 5.46 -5.40 -10.58
C CYS A 4 5.74 -6.66 -11.38
N VAL A 5 6.11 -6.49 -12.66
CA VAL A 5 6.45 -7.63 -13.53
C VAL A 5 7.81 -8.24 -13.17
N CYS A 6 8.78 -7.41 -12.75
CA CYS A 6 10.14 -7.86 -12.44
C CYS A 6 10.18 -8.86 -11.28
N LYS A 7 9.29 -8.66 -10.30
CA LYS A 7 9.24 -9.46 -9.07
C LYS A 7 7.95 -10.28 -8.96
N SER A 8 7.14 -10.29 -10.03
CA SER A 8 5.84 -10.98 -10.09
C SER A 8 4.92 -10.66 -8.92
N VAL A 9 4.85 -9.36 -8.57
CA VAL A 9 4.03 -8.87 -7.44
C VAL A 9 2.69 -8.39 -7.95
N SER A 10 1.62 -8.85 -7.32
CA SER A 10 0.24 -8.46 -7.59
C SER A 10 -0.28 -7.41 -6.60
N ASP A 11 -1.31 -6.67 -7.02
CA ASP A 11 -2.10 -5.74 -6.20
C ASP A 11 -2.59 -6.39 -4.89
N ARG A 12 -2.98 -7.67 -4.94
CA ARG A 12 -3.43 -8.40 -3.74
C ARG A 12 -2.30 -8.62 -2.75
N GLN A 13 -1.09 -8.86 -3.22
CA GLN A 13 0.08 -9.01 -2.35
C GLN A 13 0.46 -7.68 -1.72
N ILE A 14 0.43 -6.59 -2.49
CA ILE A 14 0.68 -5.25 -1.95
C ILE A 14 -0.34 -4.91 -0.87
N LYS A 15 -1.64 -5.13 -1.14
CA LYS A 15 -2.71 -4.95 -0.14
C LYS A 15 -2.49 -5.82 1.10
N ALA A 16 -2.15 -7.09 0.93
CA ALA A 16 -1.87 -7.97 2.07
C ALA A 16 -0.72 -7.45 2.94
N CYS A 17 0.34 -6.86 2.37
CA CYS A 17 1.41 -6.23 3.14
C CYS A 17 0.93 -4.95 3.84
N LEU A 18 0.12 -4.12 3.17
CA LEU A 18 -0.49 -2.93 3.81
C LEU A 18 -1.41 -3.33 4.98
N ASP A 19 -2.25 -4.35 4.80
CA ASP A 19 -3.11 -4.95 5.83
C ASP A 19 -2.28 -5.57 6.98
N ALA A 20 -1.08 -6.05 6.69
CA ALA A 20 -0.13 -6.57 7.68
C ALA A 20 0.62 -5.46 8.45
N GLY A 21 0.49 -4.20 8.05
CA GLY A 21 1.08 -3.04 8.73
C GLY A 21 2.13 -2.26 7.92
N ALA A 22 2.34 -2.60 6.64
CA ALA A 22 3.20 -1.80 5.78
C ALA A 22 2.57 -0.41 5.57
N THR A 23 3.29 0.65 5.91
CA THR A 23 2.80 2.04 5.79
C THR A 23 3.64 2.91 4.87
N THR A 24 4.77 2.39 4.38
CA THR A 24 5.71 3.13 3.53
C THR A 24 6.11 2.33 2.30
N MET A 25 6.59 3.03 1.28
CA MET A 25 7.17 2.40 0.09
C MET A 25 8.39 1.53 0.48
N GLU A 26 9.17 1.96 1.45
CA GLU A 26 10.37 1.24 1.92
C GLU A 26 10.00 -0.12 2.52
N ASP A 27 8.91 -0.19 3.28
CA ASP A 27 8.42 -1.45 3.86
C ASP A 27 8.04 -2.45 2.76
N LEU A 28 7.30 -1.99 1.75
CA LEU A 28 6.96 -2.80 0.56
C LEU A 28 8.20 -3.18 -0.27
N GLN A 29 9.22 -2.32 -0.33
CA GLN A 29 10.48 -2.64 -0.99
C GLN A 29 11.21 -3.79 -0.28
N ILE A 30 11.21 -3.78 1.05
CA ILE A 30 11.86 -4.82 1.86
C ILE A 30 11.10 -6.15 1.73
N ASP A 31 9.78 -6.12 1.87
CA ASP A 31 8.96 -7.33 1.93
C ASP A 31 8.71 -7.94 0.53
N LEU A 32 8.38 -7.09 -0.45
CA LEU A 32 7.98 -7.53 -1.80
C LEU A 32 9.05 -7.28 -2.86
N GLY A 33 10.04 -6.41 -2.64
CA GLY A 33 11.05 -6.07 -3.65
C GLY A 33 10.54 -5.18 -4.80
N VAL A 34 9.38 -4.53 -4.61
CA VAL A 34 8.82 -3.61 -5.61
C VAL A 34 9.73 -2.39 -5.80
N ALA A 35 9.71 -1.77 -7.00
CA ALA A 35 10.53 -0.61 -7.36
C ALA A 35 12.07 -0.78 -7.32
N LEU A 36 12.63 -1.89 -6.84
CA LEU A 36 14.08 -2.10 -6.74
C LEU A 36 14.77 -2.57 -8.04
N CYS A 37 14.01 -3.01 -9.05
CA CYS A 37 14.57 -3.48 -10.32
C CYS A 37 14.56 -2.39 -11.40
N CYS A 38 13.43 -2.22 -12.10
CA CYS A 38 13.29 -1.21 -13.15
C CYS A 38 12.58 0.08 -12.69
N GLY A 39 12.10 0.12 -11.43
CA GLY A 39 11.39 1.27 -10.86
C GLY A 39 9.99 1.57 -11.41
N LYS A 40 9.57 0.97 -12.52
CA LYS A 40 8.33 1.36 -13.25
C LYS A 40 7.03 1.23 -12.45
N CYS A 41 6.96 0.30 -11.50
CA CYS A 41 5.79 0.14 -10.65
C CYS A 41 5.73 1.17 -9.50
N GLY A 42 6.79 1.95 -9.28
CA GLY A 42 6.93 2.87 -8.14
C GLY A 42 5.76 3.86 -7.98
N PRO A 43 5.41 4.66 -9.00
CA PRO A 43 4.32 5.64 -8.88
C PRO A 43 2.99 5.00 -8.44
N TYR A 44 2.65 3.87 -9.06
CA TYR A 44 1.41 3.15 -8.75
C TYR A 44 1.40 2.56 -7.34
N VAL A 45 2.51 1.97 -6.89
CA VAL A 45 2.64 1.45 -5.52
C VAL A 45 2.59 2.59 -4.51
N GLN A 46 3.18 3.76 -4.83
CA GLN A 46 3.13 4.94 -3.98
C GLN A 46 1.69 5.47 -3.83
N GLU A 47 0.89 5.48 -4.89
CA GLU A 47 -0.54 5.82 -4.83
C GLU A 47 -1.30 4.88 -3.89
N MET A 48 -1.02 3.58 -3.94
CA MET A 48 -1.61 2.59 -3.04
C MET A 48 -1.26 2.84 -1.58
N VAL A 49 0.01 3.15 -1.27
CA VAL A 49 0.48 3.48 0.09
C VAL A 49 -0.16 4.76 0.59
N THR A 50 -0.33 5.75 -0.29
CA THR A 50 -0.95 7.05 0.05
C THR A 50 -2.47 6.92 0.22
N GLY A 51 -3.06 5.75 -0.06
CA GLY A 51 -4.51 5.55 -0.02
C GLY A 51 -5.24 6.23 -1.20
N ALA A 52 -4.51 6.76 -2.17
CA ALA A 52 -5.06 7.20 -3.43
C ALA A 52 -5.45 5.95 -4.23
N THR A 53 -6.68 5.46 -4.00
CA THR A 53 -7.19 4.34 -4.77
C THR A 53 -7.31 4.80 -6.23
N PRO A 54 -6.54 4.23 -7.17
CA PRO A 54 -6.68 4.59 -8.57
C PRO A 54 -8.10 4.27 -8.98
N CYS A 55 -8.82 5.32 -9.36
CA CYS A 55 -10.21 5.30 -9.78
C CYS A 55 -10.46 4.15 -10.77
N CYS A 56 -11.63 3.52 -10.64
CA CYS A 56 -11.99 2.27 -11.28
C CYS A 56 -11.57 2.24 -12.77
N GLY A 57 -10.58 1.41 -13.09
CA GLY A 57 -9.89 1.35 -14.39
C GLY A 57 -10.76 0.87 -15.56
N ARG A 58 -11.81 1.62 -15.91
CA ARG A 58 -12.71 1.27 -17.02
C ARG A 58 -13.47 2.44 -17.65
N SER A 59 -12.89 3.65 -17.70
CA SER A 59 -13.39 4.80 -18.48
C SER A 59 -14.40 5.71 -17.77
N CYS A 60 -14.07 6.23 -16.57
CA CYS A 60 -14.72 7.44 -16.08
C CYS A 60 -13.92 8.65 -16.55
N GLY A 61 -14.48 9.50 -17.41
CA GLY A 61 -13.90 10.77 -17.87
C GLY A 61 -13.81 11.84 -16.77
N GLY A 62 -13.29 11.50 -15.59
CA GLY A 62 -13.00 12.44 -14.51
C GLY A 62 -14.12 12.72 -13.49
N CYS A 63 -15.16 11.89 -13.38
CA CYS A 63 -16.36 12.24 -12.58
C CYS A 63 -16.45 11.65 -11.16
N CYS A 64 -15.53 10.80 -10.68
CA CYS A 64 -15.62 10.22 -9.32
C CYS A 64 -14.80 10.98 -8.25
N GLN A 65 -14.52 12.28 -8.48
CA GLN A 65 -13.90 13.17 -7.51
C GLN A 65 -14.89 13.49 -6.38
N SER A 66 -15.20 12.51 -5.54
CA SER A 66 -15.88 12.73 -4.26
C SER A 66 -15.57 11.56 -3.32
N ALA A 67 -14.29 11.36 -3.06
CA ALA A 67 -13.85 10.79 -1.80
C ALA A 67 -12.75 11.71 -1.27
N HIS A 68 -13.18 12.72 -0.50
CA HIS A 68 -12.36 13.21 0.59
C HIS A 68 -11.98 11.96 1.41
N VAL A 69 -10.75 11.48 1.25
CA VAL A 69 -10.18 10.61 2.27
C VAL A 69 -9.64 11.54 3.33
N GLU A 70 -10.51 11.80 4.30
CA GLU A 70 -10.13 12.32 5.60
C GLU A 70 -8.97 11.45 6.11
N THR A 71 -7.79 12.06 6.21
CA THR A 71 -6.65 11.51 6.93
C THR A 71 -7.07 11.30 8.38
N THR A 72 -7.62 10.14 8.70
CA THR A 72 -7.79 9.73 10.08
C THR A 72 -7.59 8.23 10.18
N GLN A 73 -6.66 7.86 11.05
CA GLN A 73 -6.59 6.58 11.75
C GLN A 73 -5.93 5.41 11.00
N VAL A 74 -4.60 5.49 10.85
CA VAL A 74 -3.75 4.32 11.13
C VAL A 74 -2.81 4.61 12.32
N GLU A 75 -3.27 5.43 13.26
CA GLU A 75 -2.80 5.29 14.64
C GLU A 75 -3.69 4.25 15.33
N VAL A 76 -3.07 3.39 16.13
CA VAL A 76 -3.69 2.53 17.15
C VAL A 76 -4.16 1.12 16.75
N VAL A 77 -3.35 0.29 16.07
CA VAL A 77 -3.38 -1.17 16.35
C VAL A 77 -1.98 -1.77 16.17
N MET A 78 -1.52 -2.57 17.15
CA MET A 78 -0.24 -3.34 17.21
C MET A 78 1.01 -2.71 17.89
N VAL A 79 0.86 -1.83 18.89
CA VAL A 79 1.83 -1.75 20.01
C VAL A 79 1.08 -1.91 21.34
N ARG A 80 0.33 -3.01 21.51
CA ARG A 80 -0.30 -3.39 22.80
C ARG A 80 -0.33 -4.89 23.10
N GLN A 81 0.44 -5.69 22.38
CA GLN A 81 0.81 -7.06 22.75
C GLN A 81 2.29 -7.08 22.35
N GLU A 82 3.30 -7.08 23.24
CA GLU A 82 3.53 -8.15 24.20
C GLU A 82 4.74 -7.94 25.13
N LEU A 83 5.09 -6.71 25.57
CA LEU A 83 6.22 -6.53 26.52
C LEU A 83 5.92 -5.66 27.76
N ALA A 84 4.86 -6.03 28.49
CA ALA A 84 4.64 -5.61 29.88
C ALA A 84 4.53 -6.84 30.82
N LEU A 85 5.41 -7.83 30.66
CA LEU A 85 5.52 -8.96 31.58
C LEU A 85 6.98 -9.44 31.77
N ALA A 86 7.83 -8.52 32.22
CA ALA A 86 9.09 -8.86 32.89
C ALA A 86 9.25 -7.92 34.09
N ALA A 87 8.37 -8.11 35.07
CA ALA A 87 8.54 -7.68 36.44
C ALA A 87 8.65 -8.95 37.30
#